data_AF-A0A834C6V5-F1
#
_entry.id   AF-A0A834C6V5-F1
#
_cell.length_a   1.000
_cell.length_b   1.000
_cell.length_c   1.000
_cell.angle_alpha   90.00
_cell.angle_beta   90.00
_cell.angle_gamma   90.00
#
_symmetry.space_group_name_H-M   'P 1'
#
loop_
_entity.id
_entity.type
_entity.pdbx_description
1 polymer ?
#
loop_
_entity_poly.entity_id
_entity_poly.type
_entity_poly.pdbx_seq_one_letter_code
_entity_poly.pdbx_strand_id
1 'polypeptide(L)'
;MGWSTADIKPENILLLDSHCQQVKLADFGLAQKRGTMIRFITGTLPYMAPELCSMALLDGQREVTAPPLSVEPSLDTWAFGVVIFCILTGYFPWDRCMDSDDFYQEFAGWCRMEQRSYTEKDIPPLWKKFTPEAMEMFGKLLALDARDRCSVGEVRGYMEMEWMKKT
;
A
#
# COMPACT_ATOMS: atom_id res chain seq x y z
N MET A 1 3.48 20.98 -0.95
CA MET A 1 4.04 20.36 0.28
C MET A 1 5.20 19.46 -0.15
N GLY A 2 6.39 19.60 0.45
CA GLY A 2 7.67 19.07 -0.06
C GLY A 2 8.29 17.92 0.75
N TRP A 3 7.48 17.21 1.52
CA TRP A 3 7.89 16.13 2.41
C TRP A 3 7.06 14.89 2.09
N SER A 4 7.69 13.71 2.04
CA SER A 4 7.01 12.42 2.04
C SER A 4 7.23 11.82 3.42
N THR A 5 6.18 11.31 4.04
CA THR A 5 6.27 10.88 5.44
C THR A 5 7.13 9.63 5.58
N ALA A 6 7.20 8.79 4.52
CA ALA A 6 7.89 7.50 4.54
C ALA A 6 7.43 6.58 5.70
N ASP A 7 6.29 6.92 6.32
CA ASP A 7 5.87 6.39 7.62
C ASP A 7 4.34 6.39 7.77
N ILE A 8 3.61 6.30 6.64
CA ILE A 8 2.19 5.94 6.70
C ILE A 8 2.11 4.48 7.15
N LYS A 9 1.70 4.26 8.39
CA LYS A 9 1.54 2.95 9.02
C LYS A 9 0.29 2.96 9.88
N PRO A 10 -0.39 1.82 10.08
CA PRO A 10 -1.52 1.75 11.01
C PRO A 10 -1.15 2.25 12.41
N GLU A 11 0.09 1.98 12.85
CA GLU A 11 0.65 2.41 14.14
C GLU A 11 0.69 3.95 14.30
N ASN A 12 0.80 4.69 13.20
CA ASN A 12 0.90 6.15 13.17
C ASN A 12 -0.45 6.82 12.91
N ILE A 13 -1.54 6.06 12.87
CA ILE A 13 -2.90 6.57 12.68
C ILE A 13 -3.57 6.59 14.06
N LEU A 14 -3.40 7.71 14.77
CA LEU A 14 -4.00 7.89 16.08
C LEU A 14 -5.49 8.18 15.94
N LEU A 15 -6.30 7.25 16.43
CA LEU A 15 -7.72 7.47 16.66
C LEU A 15 -7.88 8.30 17.94
N LEU A 16 -8.41 9.50 17.81
CA LEU A 16 -8.51 10.49 18.89
C LEU A 16 -9.84 10.43 19.64
N ASP A 17 -10.79 9.64 19.17
CA ASP A 17 -12.06 9.44 19.86
C ASP A 17 -12.50 7.98 19.81
N SER A 18 -13.37 7.64 20.76
CA SER A 18 -13.95 6.30 20.92
C SER A 18 -14.88 5.89 19.78
N HIS A 19 -15.23 6.82 18.89
CA HIS A 19 -16.05 6.57 17.70
C HIS A 19 -15.19 6.46 16.43
N CYS A 20 -13.86 6.54 16.55
CA CYS A 20 -12.87 6.53 15.47
C CYS A 20 -13.07 7.62 14.40
N GLN A 21 -13.73 8.74 14.72
CA GLN A 21 -14.09 9.78 13.74
C GLN A 21 -13.00 10.83 13.57
N GLN A 22 -12.15 11.00 14.56
CA GLN A 22 -11.00 11.89 14.50
C GLN A 22 -9.71 11.10 14.43
N VAL A 23 -8.95 11.36 13.36
CA VAL A 23 -7.70 10.65 13.08
C VAL A 23 -6.58 11.66 12.95
N LYS A 24 -5.45 11.43 13.63
CA LYS A 24 -4.21 12.19 13.44
C LYS A 24 -3.11 11.27 12.97
N LEU A 25 -2.38 11.72 11.96
CA LEU A 25 -1.09 11.13 11.64
C LEU A 25 -0.11 11.53 12.76
N ALA A 26 0.49 10.54 13.41
CA ALA A 26 1.58 10.71 14.36
C ALA A 26 2.89 10.25 13.73
N ASP A 27 3.99 10.57 14.41
CA ASP A 27 5.37 10.24 14.06
C ASP A 27 5.84 10.73 12.68
N PHE A 28 6.46 11.91 12.69
CA PHE A 28 7.20 12.44 11.54
C PHE A 28 8.71 12.20 11.70
N GLY A 29 9.15 11.36 12.65
CA GLY A 29 10.57 11.13 12.95
C GLY A 29 11.34 10.49 11.80
N LEU A 30 10.63 9.82 10.89
CA LEU A 30 11.16 9.20 9.68
C LEU A 30 10.82 9.97 8.39
N ALA A 31 10.17 11.15 8.50
CA ALA A 31 9.81 11.95 7.34
C ALA A 31 11.05 12.39 6.56
N GLN A 32 11.13 11.96 5.31
CA GLN A 32 12.22 12.32 4.42
C GLN A 32 11.77 13.38 3.42
N LYS A 33 12.70 14.25 3.05
CA LYS A 33 12.43 15.23 2.00
C LYS A 33 12.20 14.46 0.69
N ARG A 34 11.20 14.88 -0.08
CA ARG A 34 11.01 14.34 -1.43
C ARG A 34 12.32 14.48 -2.22
N GLY A 35 12.70 13.42 -2.94
CA GLY A 35 13.96 13.39 -3.68
C GLY A 35 15.17 12.90 -2.88
N THR A 36 15.01 12.59 -1.58
CA THR A 36 16.08 11.92 -0.82
C THR A 36 16.30 10.52 -1.38
N MET A 37 17.56 10.14 -1.57
CA MET A 37 17.92 8.86 -2.16
C MET A 37 18.07 7.80 -1.07
N ILE A 38 17.20 6.79 -1.11
CA ILE A 38 17.29 5.57 -0.33
C ILE A 38 18.25 4.62 -1.05
N ARG A 39 19.30 4.17 -0.34
CA ARG A 39 20.27 3.21 -0.87
C ARG A 39 20.00 1.79 -0.41
N PHE A 40 19.49 1.64 0.81
CA PHE A 40 19.05 0.37 1.38
C PHE A 40 18.12 0.62 2.57
N ILE A 41 17.37 -0.40 2.95
CA ILE A 41 16.64 -0.50 4.21
C ILE A 41 16.96 -1.83 4.91
N THR A 42 16.77 -1.90 6.22
CA THR A 42 16.94 -3.13 7.00
C THR A 42 15.58 -3.76 7.24
N GLY A 43 15.30 -4.86 6.53
CA GLY A 43 14.01 -5.55 6.59
C GLY A 43 12.90 -4.91 5.77
N THR A 44 11.75 -5.58 5.76
CA THR A 44 10.52 -5.13 5.08
C THR A 44 9.35 -5.14 6.05
N LEU A 45 8.36 -4.30 5.77
CA LEU A 45 7.12 -4.22 6.54
C LEU A 45 5.92 -4.29 5.57
N PRO A 46 4.76 -4.83 5.99
CA PRO A 46 3.63 -5.11 5.08
C PRO A 46 3.08 -3.92 4.27
N TYR A 47 3.21 -2.70 4.79
CA TYR A 47 2.75 -1.47 4.14
C TYR A 47 3.81 -0.82 3.23
N MET A 48 5.03 -1.36 3.15
CA MET A 48 6.06 -0.82 2.27
C MET A 48 5.75 -1.14 0.81
N ALA A 49 5.92 -0.14 -0.06
CA ALA A 49 5.72 -0.31 -1.49
C ALA A 49 6.72 -1.32 -2.11
N PRO A 50 6.40 -2.00 -3.22
CA PRO A 50 7.26 -3.01 -3.84
C PRO A 50 8.66 -2.49 -4.18
N GLU A 51 8.76 -1.26 -4.68
CA GLU A 51 10.03 -0.61 -5.01
C GLU A 51 10.89 -0.30 -3.77
N LEU A 52 10.25 -0.07 -2.62
CA LEU A 52 10.93 0.13 -1.34
C LEU A 52 11.35 -1.21 -0.73
N CYS A 53 10.50 -2.24 -0.82
CA CYS A 53 10.87 -3.60 -0.43
C CYS A 53 12.07 -4.11 -1.23
N SER A 54 12.19 -3.71 -2.50
CA SER A 54 13.35 -4.02 -3.35
C SER A 54 14.65 -3.37 -2.86
N MET A 55 14.58 -2.39 -1.94
CA MET A 55 15.74 -1.79 -1.28
C MET A 55 16.17 -2.56 -0.01
N ALA A 56 15.48 -3.64 0.38
CA ALA A 56 15.79 -4.36 1.59
C ALA A 56 17.06 -5.21 1.44
N LEU A 57 17.99 -5.06 2.38
CA LEU A 57 19.09 -6.01 2.56
C LEU A 57 18.53 -7.29 3.17
N LEU A 58 18.52 -8.37 2.39
CA LEU A 58 18.11 -9.69 2.86
C LEU A 58 19.28 -10.40 3.57
N ASP A 59 18.95 -11.35 4.45
CA ASP A 59 19.96 -12.10 5.21
C ASP A 59 21.00 -12.74 4.29
N GLY A 60 22.28 -12.44 4.55
CA GLY A 60 23.40 -12.92 3.75
C GLY A 60 23.76 -12.05 2.53
N GLN A 61 22.98 -11.01 2.21
CA GLN A 61 23.35 -10.02 1.19
C GLN A 61 24.24 -8.93 1.79
N ARG A 62 25.29 -8.55 1.04
CA ARG A 62 26.18 -7.43 1.40
C ARG A 62 25.76 -6.12 0.76
N GLU A 63 25.04 -6.19 -0.35
CA GLU A 63 24.62 -5.05 -1.16
C GLU A 63 23.22 -5.30 -1.71
N VAL A 64 22.47 -4.21 -1.88
CA VAL A 64 21.18 -4.19 -2.56
C VAL A 64 21.42 -4.27 -4.06
N THR A 65 20.63 -5.08 -4.78
CA THR A 65 20.77 -5.27 -6.23
C THR A 65 20.06 -4.21 -7.07
N ALA A 66 19.10 -3.52 -6.47
CA ALA A 66 18.31 -2.49 -7.14
C ALA A 66 18.97 -1.09 -7.03
N PRO A 67 18.74 -0.20 -8.02
CA PRO A 67 19.32 1.15 -8.01
C PRO A 67 18.72 2.00 -6.88
N PRO A 68 19.45 3.03 -6.38
CA PRO A 68 18.93 3.91 -5.34
C PRO A 68 17.56 4.49 -5.69
N LEU A 69 16.64 4.42 -4.73
CA LEU A 69 15.26 4.86 -4.88
C LEU A 69 15.09 6.30 -4.38
N SER A 70 14.43 7.15 -5.16
CA SER A 70 14.01 8.47 -4.68
C SER A 70 12.78 8.34 -3.77
N VAL A 71 12.79 9.04 -2.64
CA VAL A 71 11.59 9.21 -1.81
C VAL A 71 10.54 10.01 -2.59
N GLU A 72 9.42 9.35 -2.92
CA GLU A 72 8.28 9.95 -3.60
C GLU A 72 6.98 9.79 -2.79
N PRO A 73 5.99 10.68 -2.97
CA PRO A 73 4.67 10.56 -2.32
C PRO A 73 3.91 9.27 -2.70
N SER A 74 4.25 8.63 -3.82
CA SER A 74 3.64 7.36 -4.25
C SER A 74 3.93 6.20 -3.29
N LEU A 75 5.01 6.28 -2.50
CA LEU A 75 5.28 5.33 -1.41
C LEU A 75 4.20 5.42 -0.33
N ASP A 76 3.82 6.64 0.02
CA ASP A 76 2.78 6.94 1.00
C ASP A 76 1.40 6.53 0.46
N THR A 77 1.11 6.73 -0.83
CA THR A 77 -0.14 6.25 -1.46
C THR A 77 -0.30 4.73 -1.32
N TRP A 78 0.75 3.96 -1.59
CA TRP A 78 0.71 2.50 -1.45
C TRP A 78 0.41 2.09 -0.01
N ALA A 79 1.18 2.65 0.93
CA ALA A 79 1.02 2.37 2.34
C ALA A 79 -0.40 2.71 2.83
N PHE A 80 -0.99 3.80 2.33
CA PHE A 80 -2.37 4.17 2.61
C PHE A 80 -3.39 3.14 2.10
N GLY A 81 -3.18 2.58 0.91
CA GLY A 81 -4.01 1.48 0.40
C GLY A 81 -3.95 0.24 1.30
N VAL A 82 -2.76 -0.15 1.77
CA VAL A 82 -2.59 -1.27 2.72
C VAL A 82 -3.29 -0.97 4.04
N VAL A 83 -3.18 0.25 4.56
CA VAL A 83 -3.88 0.69 5.78
C VAL A 83 -5.40 0.56 5.63
N ILE A 84 -5.97 1.05 4.52
CA ILE A 84 -7.42 0.95 4.29
C ILE A 84 -7.86 -0.52 4.30
N PHE A 85 -7.10 -1.40 3.63
CA PHE A 85 -7.36 -2.84 3.68
C PHE A 85 -7.35 -3.35 5.14
N CYS A 86 -6.35 -2.99 5.93
CA CYS A 86 -6.24 -3.44 7.32
C CYS A 86 -7.42 -2.96 8.17
N ILE A 87 -7.85 -1.71 8.00
CA ILE A 87 -9.00 -1.15 8.73
C ILE A 87 -10.28 -1.92 8.42
N LEU A 88 -10.48 -2.30 7.15
CA LEU A 88 -11.71 -2.99 6.71
C LEU A 88 -11.72 -4.49 7.04
N THR A 89 -10.56 -5.12 7.19
CA THR A 89 -10.46 -6.58 7.31
C THR A 89 -9.95 -7.05 8.66
N GLY A 90 -9.20 -6.22 9.39
CA GLY A 90 -8.53 -6.56 10.64
C GLY A 90 -7.19 -7.30 10.47
N TYR A 91 -6.69 -7.49 9.25
CA TYR A 91 -5.43 -8.17 8.98
C TYR A 91 -4.71 -7.58 7.76
N PHE A 92 -3.42 -7.93 7.55
CA PHE A 92 -2.65 -7.44 6.41
C PHE A 92 -2.95 -8.23 5.12
N PRO A 93 -2.90 -7.58 3.95
CA PRO A 93 -3.12 -8.28 2.68
C PRO A 93 -1.98 -9.24 2.31
N TRP A 94 -0.80 -9.07 2.90
CA TRP A 94 0.44 -9.85 2.70
C TRP A 94 1.43 -9.54 3.84
N ASP A 95 2.49 -10.33 3.99
CA ASP A 95 3.57 -10.07 4.95
C ASP A 95 4.63 -9.12 4.35
N ARG A 96 4.91 -9.26 3.05
CA ARG A 96 5.89 -8.42 2.33
C ARG A 96 5.56 -8.32 0.84
N CYS A 97 5.74 -7.13 0.26
CA CYS A 97 5.58 -6.94 -1.18
C CYS A 97 6.80 -7.45 -1.96
N MET A 98 7.06 -8.76 -1.92
CA MET A 98 8.17 -9.42 -2.61
C MET A 98 7.72 -10.71 -3.28
N ASP A 99 8.53 -11.23 -4.20
CA ASP A 99 8.23 -12.48 -4.93
C ASP A 99 8.14 -13.73 -4.05
N SER A 100 8.61 -13.65 -2.81
CA SER A 100 8.51 -14.72 -1.82
C SER A 100 7.17 -14.80 -1.09
N ASP A 101 6.24 -13.86 -1.32
CA ASP A 101 4.96 -13.77 -0.63
C ASP A 101 3.81 -14.13 -1.58
N ASP A 102 3.13 -15.25 -1.29
CA ASP A 102 2.08 -15.80 -2.14
C ASP A 102 0.88 -14.85 -2.27
N PHE A 103 0.47 -14.20 -1.18
CA PHE A 103 -0.69 -13.30 -1.20
C PHE A 103 -0.41 -12.03 -2.01
N TYR A 104 0.81 -11.51 -1.90
CA TYR A 104 1.26 -10.42 -2.76
C TYR A 104 1.32 -10.84 -4.23
N GLN A 105 1.80 -12.04 -4.54
CA GLN A 105 1.85 -12.54 -5.93
C GLN A 105 0.45 -12.77 -6.52
N GLU A 106 -0.52 -13.24 -5.73
CA GLU A 106 -1.92 -13.34 -6.16
C GLU A 106 -2.48 -11.96 -6.54
N PHE A 107 -2.29 -10.96 -5.68
CA PHE A 107 -2.74 -9.60 -5.96
C PHE A 107 -2.02 -8.97 -7.16
N ALA A 108 -0.69 -9.09 -7.21
CA ALA A 108 0.10 -8.56 -8.32
C ALA A 108 -0.23 -9.26 -9.65
N GLY A 109 -0.52 -10.56 -9.61
CA GLY A 109 -1.02 -11.33 -10.75
C GLY A 109 -2.35 -10.77 -11.25
N TRP A 110 -3.30 -10.54 -10.34
CA TRP A 110 -4.59 -9.93 -10.66
C TRP A 110 -4.42 -8.51 -11.26
N CYS A 111 -3.58 -7.65 -10.69
CA CYS A 111 -3.33 -6.30 -11.21
C CYS A 111 -2.73 -6.30 -12.63
N ARG A 112 -1.98 -7.34 -13.00
CA ARG A 112 -1.39 -7.49 -14.34
C ARG A 112 -2.38 -8.03 -15.37
N MET A 113 -3.54 -8.54 -14.94
CA MET A 113 -4.59 -8.96 -15.87
C MET A 113 -5.16 -7.73 -16.58
N GLU A 114 -5.40 -7.84 -17.88
CA GLU A 114 -6.03 -6.76 -18.63
C GLU A 114 -7.43 -6.48 -18.05
N GLN A 115 -7.73 -5.20 -17.78
CA GLN A 115 -8.95 -4.72 -17.09
C GLN A 115 -10.28 -5.21 -17.70
N ARG A 116 -10.26 -5.75 -18.93
CA ARG A 116 -11.45 -6.23 -19.65
C ARG A 116 -11.65 -7.74 -19.59
N SER A 117 -10.77 -8.50 -18.93
CA SER A 117 -10.74 -9.96 -19.05
C SER A 117 -11.04 -10.73 -17.75
N TYR A 118 -10.98 -10.08 -16.58
CA TYR A 118 -11.16 -10.80 -15.31
C TYR A 118 -12.64 -10.86 -14.87
N THR A 119 -12.98 -11.97 -14.22
CA THR A 119 -14.27 -12.26 -13.59
C THR A 119 -14.13 -12.27 -12.07
N GLU A 120 -15.24 -12.40 -11.32
CA GLU A 120 -15.16 -12.55 -9.86
C GLU A 120 -14.31 -13.74 -9.38
N LYS A 121 -14.11 -14.76 -10.23
CA LYS A 121 -13.29 -15.92 -9.90
C LYS A 121 -11.81 -15.59 -9.82
N ASP A 122 -11.39 -14.59 -10.59
CA ASP A 122 -10.00 -14.16 -10.74
C ASP A 122 -9.59 -13.17 -9.64
N ILE A 123 -10.55 -12.61 -8.90
CA ILE A 123 -10.29 -11.75 -7.74
C ILE A 123 -9.59 -12.59 -6.66
N PRO A 124 -8.45 -12.15 -6.10
CA PRO A 124 -7.75 -12.89 -5.06
C PRO A 124 -8.63 -13.12 -3.82
N PRO A 125 -8.52 -14.29 -3.13
CA PRO A 125 -9.44 -14.68 -2.07
C PRO A 125 -9.66 -13.64 -0.97
N LEU A 126 -8.58 -12.98 -0.51
CA LEU A 126 -8.66 -11.97 0.54
C LEU A 126 -9.45 -10.72 0.12
N TRP A 127 -9.57 -10.49 -1.18
CA TRP A 127 -10.14 -9.30 -1.79
C TRP A 127 -11.60 -9.50 -2.27
N LYS A 128 -12.09 -10.74 -2.32
CA LYS A 128 -13.45 -11.08 -2.77
C LYS A 128 -14.58 -10.42 -1.97
N LYS A 129 -14.29 -10.00 -0.74
CA LYS A 129 -15.23 -9.31 0.15
C LYS A 129 -15.48 -7.85 -0.21
N PHE A 130 -14.63 -7.24 -1.04
CA PHE A 130 -14.77 -5.85 -1.43
C PHE A 130 -15.69 -5.69 -2.63
N THR A 131 -16.38 -4.55 -2.70
CA THR A 131 -17.20 -4.17 -3.85
C THR A 131 -16.32 -3.84 -5.08
N PRO A 132 -16.87 -3.86 -6.30
CA PRO A 132 -16.15 -3.43 -7.49
C PRO A 132 -15.56 -2.01 -7.36
N GLU A 133 -16.30 -1.10 -6.74
CA GLU A 133 -15.88 0.28 -6.50
C GLU A 133 -14.67 0.36 -5.56
N ALA A 134 -14.68 -0.43 -4.47
CA ALA A 134 -13.52 -0.53 -3.60
C ALA A 134 -12.33 -1.18 -4.29
N MET A 135 -12.54 -2.22 -5.11
CA MET A 135 -11.48 -2.84 -5.90
C MET A 135 -10.87 -1.86 -6.92
N GLU A 136 -11.68 -0.99 -7.52
CA GLU A 136 -11.19 0.09 -8.39
C GLU A 136 -10.31 1.07 -7.60
N MET A 137 -10.77 1.51 -6.43
CA MET A 137 -9.99 2.37 -5.54
C MET A 137 -8.64 1.73 -5.16
N PHE A 138 -8.68 0.46 -4.73
CA PHE A 138 -7.47 -0.29 -4.38
C PHE A 138 -6.54 -0.46 -5.58
N GLY A 139 -7.07 -0.72 -6.78
CA GLY A 139 -6.26 -0.80 -7.99
C GLY A 139 -5.52 0.50 -8.32
N LYS A 140 -6.09 1.67 -7.97
CA LYS A 140 -5.44 2.98 -8.14
C LYS A 140 -4.44 3.30 -7.02
N LEU A 141 -4.72 2.92 -5.77
CA LEU A 141 -3.81 3.15 -4.65
C LEU A 141 -2.60 2.21 -4.66
N LEU A 142 -2.85 0.95 -4.99
CA LEU A 142 -1.90 -0.17 -4.96
C LEU A 142 -1.46 -0.56 -6.38
N ALA A 143 -1.36 0.41 -7.29
CA ALA A 143 -0.79 0.17 -8.60
C ALA A 143 0.68 -0.29 -8.45
N LEU A 144 1.04 -1.36 -9.16
CA LEU A 144 2.39 -1.95 -9.08
C LEU A 144 3.46 -0.97 -9.55
N ASP A 145 3.19 -0.22 -10.63
CA ASP A 145 4.01 0.90 -11.04
C ASP A 145 3.65 2.14 -10.21
N ALA A 146 4.65 2.70 -9.53
CA ALA A 146 4.49 3.88 -8.70
C ALA A 146 3.97 5.11 -9.45
N ARG A 147 4.15 5.17 -10.77
CA ARG A 147 3.68 6.28 -11.64
C ARG A 147 2.19 6.19 -11.95
N ASP A 148 1.62 5.00 -11.86
CA ASP A 148 0.20 4.75 -12.12
C ASP A 148 -0.64 4.92 -10.84
N ARG A 149 0.01 5.15 -9.69
CA ARG A 149 -0.67 5.38 -8.41
C ARG A 149 -1.36 6.73 -8.40
N CYS A 150 -2.61 6.73 -7.94
CA CYS A 150 -3.37 7.96 -7.76
C CYS A 150 -2.88 8.80 -6.59
N SER A 151 -3.39 10.02 -6.46
CA SER A 151 -3.16 10.79 -5.24
C SER A 151 -4.07 10.29 -4.12
N VAL A 152 -3.58 10.31 -2.86
CA VAL A 152 -4.39 9.96 -1.67
C VAL A 152 -5.71 10.76 -1.61
N GLY A 153 -5.74 11.97 -2.15
CA GLY A 153 -6.95 12.81 -2.20
C GLY A 153 -8.09 12.23 -3.03
N GLU A 154 -7.80 11.36 -4.01
CA GLU A 154 -8.82 10.74 -4.88
C GLU A 154 -9.71 9.75 -4.12
N VAL A 155 -9.27 9.25 -2.96
CA VAL A 155 -10.08 8.39 -2.09
C VAL A 155 -11.38 9.06 -1.66
N ARG A 156 -11.43 10.41 -1.62
CA ARG A 156 -12.66 11.17 -1.35
C ARG A 156 -13.80 10.83 -2.30
N GLY A 157 -13.49 10.49 -3.56
CA GLY A 157 -14.49 10.09 -4.56
C GLY A 157 -15.19 8.76 -4.25
N TYR A 158 -14.61 7.95 -3.36
CA TYR A 158 -15.14 6.64 -2.98
C TYR A 158 -15.85 6.65 -1.61
N MET A 159 -15.79 7.75 -0.85
CA MET A 159 -16.27 7.77 0.54
C MET A 159 -17.77 7.52 0.72
N GLU A 160 -18.58 7.83 -0.30
CA GLU A 160 -20.03 7.60 -0.27
C GLU A 160 -20.43 6.21 -0.81
N MET A 161 -19.46 5.44 -1.32
CA MET A 161 -19.68 4.12 -1.87
C MET A 161 -19.58 3.05 -0.78
N GLU A 162 -20.30 1.95 -0.97
CA GLU A 162 -20.17 0.79 -0.10
C GLU A 162 -18.87 0.05 -0.46
N TRP A 163 -17.98 -0.18 0.51
CA TRP A 163 -16.68 -0.80 0.24
C TRP A 163 -16.65 -2.31 0.45
N MET A 164 -17.58 -2.83 1.25
CA MET A 164 -17.67 -4.23 1.62
C MET A 164 -18.99 -4.82 1.12
N LYS A 165 -18.95 -6.00 0.50
CA LYS A 165 -20.17 -6.72 0.12
C LYS A 165 -20.96 -7.08 1.38
N LYS A 166 -22.28 -6.89 1.35
CA LYS A 166 -23.17 -7.34 2.43
C LYS A 166 -23.14 -8.87 2.51
N THR A 167 -22.80 -9.38 3.68
CA THR A 167 -22.79 -10.81 4.00
C THR A 167 -24.20 -11.37 4.14
#